data_AF-A0A4P7LJZ3-F1
#
_entry.id   AF-A0A4P7LJZ3-F1
#
_cell.length_a   1.000
_cell.length_b   1.000
_cell.length_c   1.000
_cell.angle_alpha   90.00
_cell.angle_beta   90.00
_cell.angle_gamma   90.00
#
_symmetry.space_group_name_H-M   'P 1'
#
loop_
_entity.id
_entity.type
_entity.pdbx_description
1 polymer ?
#
loop_
_entity_poly.entity_id
_entity_poly.type
_entity_poly.pdbx_seq_one_letter_code
_entity_poly.pdbx_strand_id
1 'polypeptide(L)'
;MIANSAMAVRIVAARGRYGAVILAGAGALALALAACASASGGASKFDVDSFLRAPDTALPEVLGNAEFLKSTRVPASECAAMLQSASTGVLEDLPPSSNARGPAWLLHPKGKPEQVWLVVSESGGERTCHGPLPADAMKRLANRAKG
;
A
#
# COMPACT_ATOMS: atom_id res chain seq x y z
N MET A 1 27.50 -31.71 -24.40
CA MET A 1 27.17 -31.87 -25.84
C MET A 1 25.66 -32.10 -25.91
N ILE A 2 24.86 -31.03 -25.93
CA ILE A 2 24.29 -30.36 -27.12
C ILE A 2 23.35 -31.28 -27.91
N ALA A 3 22.05 -30.98 -27.86
CA ALA A 3 21.23 -30.80 -29.05
C ALA A 3 20.01 -29.91 -28.72
N ASN A 4 20.09 -28.65 -29.15
CA ASN A 4 18.97 -27.76 -29.41
C ASN A 4 18.08 -28.35 -30.51
N SER A 5 16.79 -28.03 -30.51
CA SER A 5 16.06 -27.72 -31.75
C SER A 5 14.74 -26.98 -31.47
N ALA A 6 14.63 -25.83 -32.11
CA ALA A 6 13.48 -24.95 -32.19
C ALA A 6 12.64 -25.26 -33.44
N MET A 7 11.33 -25.03 -33.38
CA MET A 7 10.46 -24.68 -34.53
C MET A 7 9.20 -24.03 -33.93
N ALA A 8 8.93 -22.73 -34.11
CA ALA A 8 8.48 -22.06 -35.34
C ALA A 8 7.12 -22.58 -35.84
N VAL A 9 6.13 -21.82 -36.29
CA VAL A 9 5.81 -20.39 -36.37
C VAL A 9 4.35 -20.37 -36.85
N ARG A 10 3.57 -19.40 -36.36
CA ARG A 10 2.37 -18.73 -36.92
C ARG A 10 1.41 -19.48 -37.86
N ILE A 11 0.12 -19.39 -37.54
CA ILE A 11 -0.94 -19.23 -38.54
C ILE A 11 -1.85 -18.07 -38.12
N VAL A 12 -1.87 -17.04 -38.96
CA VAL A 12 -2.84 -15.96 -39.05
C VAL A 12 -3.83 -16.33 -40.16
N ALA A 13 -5.13 -16.13 -39.93
CA ALA A 13 -6.19 -15.73 -40.87
C ALA A 13 -7.53 -16.35 -40.39
N ALA A 14 -8.51 -15.62 -39.85
CA ALA A 14 -9.31 -14.53 -40.40
C ALA A 14 -10.49 -14.99 -41.27
N ARG A 15 -11.67 -14.44 -40.91
CA ARG A 15 -12.94 -14.30 -41.67
C ARG A 15 -13.81 -15.56 -41.72
N GLY A 16 -15.11 -15.50 -41.48
CA GLY A 16 -16.01 -14.39 -41.19
C GLY A 16 -17.45 -14.77 -41.57
N ARG A 17 -18.42 -14.19 -40.84
CA ARG A 17 -19.85 -13.99 -41.20
C ARG A 17 -20.65 -15.28 -41.43
N TYR A 18 -21.85 -15.49 -40.89
CA TYR A 18 -23.11 -14.81 -41.20
C TYR A 18 -24.13 -15.07 -40.07
N GLY A 19 -25.04 -14.11 -39.86
CA GLY A 19 -26.21 -14.30 -38.99
C GLY A 19 -26.73 -12.98 -38.44
N ALA A 20 -27.41 -12.21 -39.28
CA ALA A 20 -28.19 -11.04 -38.88
C ALA A 20 -29.69 -11.36 -38.93
N VAL A 21 -30.47 -10.64 -38.10
CA VAL A 21 -31.92 -10.35 -38.06
C VAL A 21 -32.47 -10.69 -36.65
N ILE A 22 -32.45 -9.76 -35.69
CA ILE A 22 -33.36 -8.63 -35.36
C ILE A 22 -34.76 -9.03 -34.87
N LEU A 23 -35.03 -8.70 -33.60
CA LEU A 23 -36.32 -8.26 -33.00
C LEU A 23 -35.95 -7.51 -31.70
N ALA A 24 -35.75 -6.18 -31.73
CA ALA A 24 -36.76 -5.14 -31.51
C ALA A 24 -37.38 -5.18 -30.09
N GLY A 25 -36.89 -4.31 -29.20
CA GLY A 25 -37.47 -4.00 -27.89
C GLY A 25 -36.69 -2.86 -27.23
N ALA A 26 -37.37 -1.76 -26.97
CA ALA A 26 -36.82 -0.44 -26.61
C ALA A 26 -35.87 -0.42 -25.40
N GLY A 27 -34.82 0.42 -25.47
CA GLY A 27 -34.04 0.80 -24.29
C GLY A 27 -32.63 1.33 -24.58
N ALA A 28 -32.51 2.66 -24.66
CA ALA A 28 -31.35 3.48 -24.32
C ALA A 28 -29.95 3.16 -24.93
N LEU A 29 -29.53 4.07 -25.82
CA LEU A 29 -28.20 4.70 -25.88
C LEU A 29 -27.07 4.09 -25.03
N ALA A 30 -26.11 3.45 -25.69
CA ALA A 30 -24.71 3.51 -25.29
C ALA A 30 -23.81 3.33 -26.52
N LEU A 31 -23.55 4.46 -27.19
CA LEU A 31 -22.43 4.58 -28.10
C LEU A 31 -21.13 4.25 -27.35
N ALA A 32 -20.34 3.37 -27.96
CA ALA A 32 -18.90 3.50 -28.15
C ALA A 32 -18.08 4.13 -27.01
N LEU A 33 -17.21 3.31 -26.40
CA LEU A 33 -15.79 3.63 -26.37
C LEU A 33 -14.95 2.37 -26.10
N ALA A 34 -14.40 1.80 -27.18
CA ALA A 34 -13.15 1.09 -27.08
C ALA A 34 -12.06 2.11 -26.75
N ALA A 35 -11.62 2.16 -25.49
CA ALA A 35 -10.40 2.85 -25.11
C ALA A 35 -9.87 2.31 -23.77
N CYS A 36 -8.78 1.56 -23.88
CA CYS A 36 -7.59 1.69 -23.06
C CYS A 36 -7.71 1.58 -21.52
N ALA A 37 -7.21 0.45 -21.02
CA ALA A 37 -6.33 0.30 -19.86
C ALA A 37 -6.84 -0.79 -18.92
N SER A 38 -6.16 -1.94 -18.97
CA SER A 38 -5.79 -2.72 -17.80
C SER A 38 -6.76 -2.67 -16.63
N ALA A 39 -7.88 -3.39 -16.77
CA ALA A 39 -8.66 -3.83 -15.62
C ALA A 39 -7.86 -4.91 -14.86
N SER A 40 -6.75 -4.51 -14.25
CA SER A 40 -6.30 -5.13 -13.01
C SER A 40 -7.34 -4.74 -11.97
N GLY A 41 -8.26 -5.66 -11.69
CA GLY A 41 -9.41 -5.46 -10.82
C GLY A 41 -9.09 -4.63 -9.57
N GLY A 42 -9.79 -3.50 -9.45
CA GLY A 42 -9.79 -2.66 -8.27
C GLY A 42 -10.41 -3.40 -7.09
N ALA A 43 -9.57 -3.81 -6.16
CA ALA A 43 -9.92 -3.78 -4.75
C ALA A 43 -9.54 -2.37 -4.25
N SER A 44 -10.46 -1.68 -3.59
CA SER A 44 -10.23 -0.38 -2.97
C SER A 44 -8.96 -0.42 -2.11
N LYS A 45 -7.84 0.08 -2.65
CA LYS A 45 -6.57 0.11 -1.94
C LYS A 45 -6.71 1.13 -0.83
N PHE A 46 -6.48 0.73 0.42
CA PHE A 46 -6.55 1.63 1.57
C PHE A 46 -5.65 2.85 1.32
N ASP A 47 -6.25 4.05 1.32
CA ASP A 47 -5.52 5.30 1.06
C ASP A 47 -4.87 5.80 2.36
N VAL A 48 -3.62 5.39 2.52
CA VAL A 48 -2.77 5.72 3.67
C VAL A 48 -2.60 7.22 3.83
N ASP A 49 -2.37 7.98 2.76
CA ASP A 49 -2.12 9.43 2.86
C ASP A 49 -3.41 10.18 3.22
N SER A 50 -4.53 9.82 2.58
CA SER A 50 -5.84 10.39 2.93
C SER A 50 -6.21 10.12 4.39
N PHE A 51 -6.03 8.87 4.85
CA PHE A 51 -6.28 8.50 6.24
C PHE A 51 -5.41 9.29 7.22
N LEU A 52 -4.11 9.43 6.97
CA LEU A 52 -3.20 10.17 7.85
C LEU A 52 -3.48 11.69 7.87
N ARG A 53 -4.03 12.24 6.80
CA ARG A 53 -4.37 13.67 6.68
C ARG A 53 -5.77 14.01 7.16
N ALA A 54 -6.64 13.02 7.37
CA ALA A 54 -8.00 13.27 7.81
C ALA A 54 -7.99 13.99 9.18
N PRO A 55 -8.84 15.01 9.36
CA PRO A 55 -8.81 15.86 10.54
C PRO A 55 -9.09 15.09 11.83
N ASP A 56 -9.91 14.04 11.75
CA ASP A 56 -10.33 13.21 12.90
C ASP A 56 -9.36 12.05 13.20
N THR A 57 -8.36 11.80 12.34
CA THR A 57 -7.39 10.75 12.59
C THR A 57 -6.50 11.12 13.77
N ALA A 58 -6.41 10.21 14.74
CA ALA A 58 -5.51 10.34 15.89
C ALA A 58 -4.47 9.21 15.87
N LEU A 59 -3.35 9.44 16.54
CA LEU A 59 -2.29 8.43 16.62
C LEU A 59 -2.77 7.05 17.15
N PRO A 60 -3.64 6.97 18.19
CA PRO A 60 -4.19 5.69 18.63
C PRO A 60 -4.98 4.97 17.54
N GLU A 61 -5.71 5.71 16.69
CA GLU A 61 -6.50 5.15 15.59
C GLU A 61 -5.59 4.56 14.50
N VAL A 62 -4.48 5.24 14.17
CA VAL A 62 -3.49 4.70 13.23
C VAL A 62 -2.89 3.41 13.73
N LEU A 63 -2.52 3.36 15.02
CA LEU A 63 -1.93 2.18 15.64
C LEU A 63 -2.93 1.04 15.86
N GLY A 64 -4.23 1.36 15.94
CA GLY A 64 -5.32 0.38 16.06
C GLY A 64 -5.87 -0.12 14.72
N ASN A 65 -5.60 0.58 13.62
CA ASN A 65 -6.18 0.25 12.32
C ASN A 65 -5.43 -0.89 11.62
N ALA A 66 -6.04 -2.07 11.60
CA ALA A 66 -5.46 -3.27 10.98
C ALA A 66 -5.23 -3.12 9.47
N GLU A 67 -6.09 -2.39 8.75
CA GLU A 67 -5.94 -2.18 7.30
C GLU A 67 -4.76 -1.23 6.99
N PHE A 68 -4.59 -0.18 7.79
CA PHE A 68 -3.40 0.69 7.74
C PHE A 68 -2.13 -0.14 7.97
N LEU A 69 -2.08 -0.89 9.07
CA LEU A 69 -0.90 -1.67 9.44
C LEU A 69 -0.62 -2.78 8.42
N LYS A 70 -1.64 -3.38 7.80
CA LYS A 70 -1.45 -4.40 6.78
C LYS A 70 -0.98 -3.81 5.45
N SER A 71 -1.53 -2.66 5.06
CA SER A 71 -1.20 -2.00 3.78
C SER A 71 0.17 -1.36 3.77
N THR A 72 0.68 -0.95 4.94
CA THR A 72 1.97 -0.27 5.10
C THR A 72 3.08 -1.19 5.60
N ARG A 73 2.78 -2.45 5.94
CA ARG A 73 3.75 -3.42 6.48
C ARG A 73 4.88 -3.68 5.50
N VAL A 74 6.10 -3.46 5.98
CA VAL A 74 7.35 -3.84 5.31
C VAL A 74 7.67 -5.30 5.63
N PRO A 75 8.30 -6.08 4.70
CA PRO A 75 8.75 -7.43 4.98
C PRO A 75 9.64 -7.52 6.23
N ALA A 76 9.50 -8.60 7.00
CA ALA A 76 10.21 -8.77 8.28
C ALA A 76 11.74 -8.70 8.13
N SER A 77 12.30 -9.25 7.05
CA SER A 77 13.74 -9.18 6.76
C SER A 77 14.23 -7.75 6.51
N GLU A 78 13.43 -6.94 5.82
CA GLU A 78 13.74 -5.54 5.55
C GLU A 78 13.54 -4.68 6.82
N CYS A 79 12.51 -4.96 7.62
CA CYS A 79 12.35 -4.34 8.93
C CYS A 79 13.54 -4.63 9.86
N ALA A 80 13.99 -5.88 9.92
CA ALA A 80 15.17 -6.26 10.69
C ALA A 80 16.43 -5.53 10.18
N ALA A 81 16.65 -5.48 8.86
CA ALA A 81 17.77 -4.75 8.28
C ALA A 81 17.73 -3.25 8.59
N MET A 82 16.54 -2.63 8.56
CA MET A 82 16.37 -1.22 8.93
C MET A 82 16.65 -0.98 10.42
N LEU A 83 16.17 -1.85 11.31
CA LEU A 83 16.36 -1.70 12.75
C LEU A 83 17.80 -2.03 13.20
N GLN A 84 18.49 -2.93 12.50
CA GLN A 84 19.88 -3.30 12.79
C GLN A 84 20.90 -2.33 12.22
N SER A 85 20.56 -1.61 11.16
CA SER A 85 21.47 -0.63 10.56
C SER A 85 21.62 0.57 11.50
N ALA A 86 22.78 0.71 12.15
CA ALA A 86 23.12 1.86 12.99
C ALA A 86 23.13 3.22 12.24
N SER A 87 22.79 3.22 10.94
CA SER A 87 22.74 4.39 10.05
C SER A 87 21.31 4.82 9.67
N THR A 88 20.27 4.14 10.15
CA THR A 88 18.86 4.43 9.78
C THR A 88 18.24 5.62 10.52
N GLY A 89 19.04 6.36 11.29
CA GLY A 89 18.69 7.67 11.83
C GLY A 89 18.07 7.61 13.24
N VAL A 90 17.18 8.55 13.56
CA VAL A 90 16.70 8.74 14.94
C VAL A 90 15.41 7.98 15.15
N LEU A 91 15.33 7.23 16.25
CA LEU A 91 14.10 6.60 16.72
C LEU A 91 13.44 7.54 17.74
N GLU A 92 12.29 8.11 17.39
CA GLU A 92 11.48 8.94 18.30
C GLU A 92 10.40 8.07 18.96
N ASP A 93 10.37 8.05 20.29
CA ASP A 93 9.26 7.44 21.05
C ASP A 93 7.95 8.15 20.77
N LEU A 94 6.92 7.38 20.41
CA LEU A 94 5.56 7.88 20.36
C LEU A 94 4.91 7.78 21.75
N PRO A 95 4.05 8.74 22.13
CA PRO A 95 3.35 8.68 23.40
C PRO A 95 2.55 7.37 23.47
N PRO A 96 2.48 6.74 24.65
CA PRO A 96 1.75 5.50 24.82
C PRO A 96 0.29 5.74 24.44
N SER A 97 -0.18 5.07 23.40
CA SER A 97 -1.60 5.07 23.08
C SER A 97 -2.28 4.06 24.00
N SER A 98 -3.11 4.57 24.91
CA SER A 98 -3.80 3.81 25.96
C SER A 98 -4.64 2.62 25.44
N ASN A 99 -4.92 2.58 24.13
CA ASN A 99 -5.68 1.53 23.45
C ASN A 99 -4.92 0.83 22.31
N ALA A 100 -3.64 1.16 22.09
CA ALA A 100 -2.89 0.63 20.95
C ALA A 100 -2.02 -0.57 21.31
N ARG A 101 -1.76 -1.38 20.28
CA ARG A 101 -0.89 -2.56 20.25
C ARG A 101 0.55 -2.19 20.67
N GLY A 102 0.82 -2.15 21.97
CA GLY A 102 2.16 -2.01 22.54
C GLY A 102 2.85 -0.65 22.30
N PRO A 103 4.14 -0.53 22.69
CA PRO A 103 4.94 0.66 22.42
C PRO A 103 5.23 0.80 20.92
N ALA A 104 5.26 2.05 20.44
CA ALA A 104 5.49 2.42 19.06
C ALA A 104 6.51 3.56 18.95
N TRP A 105 7.19 3.64 17.80
CA TRP A 105 8.23 4.63 17.51
C TRP A 105 8.16 5.13 16.08
N LEU A 106 8.69 6.33 15.82
CA LEU A 106 8.97 6.83 14.49
C LEU A 106 10.46 6.73 14.20
N LEU A 107 10.82 5.99 13.15
CA LEU A 107 12.15 5.93 12.59
C LEU A 107 12.30 7.00 11.51
N HIS A 108 13.21 7.94 11.73
CA HIS A 108 13.56 9.00 10.80
C HIS A 108 14.83 8.60 10.03
N PRO A 109 14.74 8.14 8.76
CA PRO A 109 15.89 7.76 7.96
C PRO A 109 16.87 8.92 7.76
N LYS A 110 18.17 8.61 7.73
CA LYS A 110 19.17 9.59 7.34
C LYS A 110 19.04 9.91 5.85
N GLY A 111 18.90 11.20 5.52
CA GLY A 111 18.86 11.68 4.12
C GLY A 111 17.49 11.66 3.43
N LYS A 112 16.42 11.25 4.13
CA LYS A 112 15.03 11.32 3.64
C LYS A 112 14.09 11.93 4.69
N PRO A 113 14.28 13.21 5.08
CA PRO A 113 13.52 13.83 6.17
C PRO A 113 12.01 13.92 5.92
N GLU A 114 11.58 13.80 4.66
CA GLU A 114 10.17 13.81 4.24
C GLU A 114 9.46 12.46 4.44
N GLN A 115 10.20 11.40 4.76
CA GLN A 115 9.67 10.06 4.97
C GLN A 115 10.01 9.57 6.37
N VAL A 116 9.09 8.85 7.00
CA VAL A 116 9.32 8.15 8.26
C VAL A 116 8.76 6.74 8.20
N TRP A 117 9.28 5.85 9.05
CA TRP A 117 8.74 4.52 9.25
C TRP A 117 8.18 4.44 10.65
N LEU A 118 6.96 3.93 10.76
CA LEU A 118 6.34 3.62 12.03
C LEU A 118 6.79 2.22 12.45
N VAL A 119 7.40 2.11 13.63
CA VAL A 119 7.80 0.84 14.23
C VAL A 119 6.83 0.53 15.37
N VAL A 120 6.15 -0.61 15.30
CA VAL A 120 5.17 -1.04 16.31
C VAL A 120 5.63 -2.35 16.92
N SER A 121 5.65 -2.43 18.25
CA SER A 121 5.86 -3.69 18.95
C SER A 121 4.57 -4.51 18.96
N GLU A 122 4.67 -5.78 18.55
CA GLU A 122 3.57 -6.74 18.67
C GLU A 122 3.67 -7.54 19.98
N SER A 123 2.54 -8.12 20.38
CA SER A 123 2.48 -9.06 21.49
C SER A 123 3.40 -10.25 21.21
N GLY A 124 4.45 -10.41 22.00
CA GLY A 124 5.51 -11.41 21.78
C GLY A 124 6.91 -10.81 21.58
N GLY A 125 7.04 -9.47 21.58
CA GLY A 125 8.33 -8.78 21.51
C GLY A 125 8.87 -8.60 20.10
N GLU A 126 8.16 -9.10 19.09
CA GLU A 126 8.46 -8.84 17.69
C GLU A 126 8.12 -7.39 17.31
N ARG A 127 8.90 -6.81 16.40
CA ARG A 127 8.72 -5.44 15.92
C ARG A 127 8.37 -5.47 14.45
N THR A 128 7.37 -4.68 14.09
CA THR A 128 6.94 -4.51 12.70
C THR A 128 7.19 -3.09 12.25
N CYS A 129 7.63 -2.94 11.01
CA CYS A 129 7.93 -1.64 10.41
C CYS A 129 6.88 -1.33 9.34
N HIS A 130 6.44 -0.08 9.30
CA HIS A 130 5.33 0.38 8.48
C HIS A 130 5.75 1.66 7.73
N GLY A 131 5.70 1.66 6.40
CA GLY A 131 6.08 2.82 5.59
C GLY A 131 6.60 2.48 4.20
N PRO A 132 7.14 3.48 3.47
CA PRO A 132 7.39 4.86 3.91
C PRO A 132 6.11 5.67 4.14
N LEU A 133 6.06 6.47 5.21
CA LEU A 133 4.94 7.35 5.57
C LEU A 133 5.34 8.83 5.45
N PRO A 134 4.40 9.73 5.14
CA PRO A 134 4.65 11.17 5.10
C PRO A 134 5.04 11.71 6.48
N ALA A 135 6.26 12.23 6.61
CA ALA A 135 6.83 12.68 7.88
C ALA A 135 6.03 13.81 8.53
N ASP A 136 5.50 14.72 7.73
CA ASP A 136 4.72 15.86 8.20
C ASP A 136 3.37 15.42 8.80
N ALA A 137 2.70 14.44 8.19
CA ALA A 137 1.45 13.90 8.70
C ALA A 137 1.67 13.13 10.01
N MET A 138 2.68 12.25 10.05
CA MET A 138 3.02 11.51 11.28
C MET A 138 3.45 12.44 12.42
N LYS A 139 4.21 13.49 12.12
CA LYS A 139 4.60 14.51 13.12
C LYS A 139 3.38 15.26 13.68
N ARG A 140 2.42 15.63 12.84
CA ARG A 140 1.17 16.27 13.30
C ARG A 140 0.38 15.36 14.24
N LEU A 141 0.27 14.07 13.90
CA LEU A 141 -0.40 13.07 14.74
C LEU A 141 0.32 12.87 16.08
N ALA A 142 1.65 12.74 16.05
CA ALA A 142 2.47 12.60 17.25
C ALA A 142 2.36 13.84 18.16
N ASN A 143 2.41 15.05 17.60
CA ASN A 143 2.23 16.29 18.36
C ASN A 143 0.84 16.39 18.99
N ARG A 144 -0.21 16.07 18.23
CA ARG A 144 -1.59 16.05 18.75
C ARG A 144 -1.77 15.06 19.90
N ALA A 145 -1.09 13.92 19.85
CA ALA A 145 -1.14 12.92 20.91
C ALA A 145 -0.36 13.31 22.18
N LYS A 146 0.57 14.28 22.09
CA LYS A 146 1.34 14.79 23.24
C LYS A 146 0.57 15.85 24.07
N GLY A 147 -0.49 16.45 23.52
CA GLY A 147 -1.30 17.49 24.18
C GLY A 147 -1.01 18.88 23.65
#